data_AF-T0R6S3-F1
#
_entry.id   AF-T0R6S3-F1
#
_cell.length_a   1.000
_cell.length_b   1.000
_cell.length_c   1.000
_cell.angle_alpha   90.00
_cell.angle_beta   90.00
_cell.angle_gamma   90.00
#
_symmetry.space_group_name_H-M   'P 1'
#
loop_
_entity.id
_entity.type
_entity.pdbx_description
1 polymer ?
#
loop_
_entity_poly.entity_id
_entity_poly.type
_entity_poly.pdbx_seq_one_letter_code
_entity_poly.pdbx_strand_id
1 'polypeptide(L)'
;MKFLMMALFTMSTSFAQFKAPQVPPQNQGQCIKSACQILGSFGCRSDYELRRIEDACTRQIDLNCIDNSLNKLSRFEFDDANELTEIIKSCQYVYSLAPSFAATFLSKFDLDDRHEVVALNNSTWLADPRCVKDATSRLSRFDKDDLHEVTAITSHCTGTYDRECFQRACPTQSRSSCDNTDEVRRALNYCVSGPSRQDRRRL
;
A
#
# COMPACT_ATOMS: atom_id res chain seq x y z
N MET A 1 2.91 36.86 51.42
CA MET A 1 2.08 35.92 50.62
C MET A 1 2.27 36.23 49.15
N LYS A 2 3.02 35.40 48.42
CA LYS A 2 3.08 35.44 46.95
C LYS A 2 2.86 34.01 46.47
N PHE A 3 1.64 33.72 46.02
CA PHE A 3 1.29 32.48 45.33
C PHE A 3 1.82 32.58 43.90
N LEU A 4 2.83 31.78 43.59
CA LEU A 4 3.30 31.58 42.23
C LEU A 4 2.42 30.48 41.61
N MET A 5 1.47 30.86 40.77
CA MET A 5 0.65 29.91 40.01
C MET A 5 1.50 29.21 38.96
N MET A 6 1.74 27.92 39.17
CA MET A 6 2.39 27.04 38.20
C MET A 6 1.34 26.66 37.13
N ALA A 7 1.35 27.37 36.01
CA ALA A 7 0.51 27.05 34.85
C ALA A 7 1.04 25.77 34.17
N LEU A 8 0.45 24.63 34.53
CA LEU A 8 0.59 23.36 33.81
C LEU A 8 -0.13 23.48 32.46
N PHE A 9 0.59 23.91 31.43
CA PHE A 9 0.16 23.73 30.05
C PHE A 9 0.23 22.23 29.72
N THR A 10 -0.89 21.52 29.87
CA THR A 10 -1.04 20.18 29.31
C THR A 10 -1.05 20.31 27.79
N MET A 11 0.13 20.18 27.17
CA MET A 11 0.21 20.01 25.72
C MET A 11 -0.48 18.69 25.37
N SER A 12 -1.71 18.77 24.87
CA SER A 12 -2.39 17.64 24.26
C SER A 12 -1.61 17.24 23.01
N THR A 13 -0.76 16.24 23.14
CA THR A 13 -0.11 15.59 21.99
C THR A 13 -1.19 14.86 21.20
N SER A 14 -1.69 15.51 20.15
CA SER A 14 -2.55 14.87 19.16
C SER A 14 -1.72 13.85 18.39
N PHE A 15 -1.66 12.62 18.90
CA PHE A 15 -1.09 11.51 18.13
C PHE A 15 -2.00 11.27 16.93
N ALA A 16 -1.42 11.21 15.72
CA ALA A 16 -2.16 10.81 14.54
C ALA A 16 -2.79 9.43 14.79
N GLN A 17 -4.10 9.30 14.54
CA GLN A 17 -4.82 8.05 14.71
C GLN A 17 -5.00 7.39 13.35
N PHE A 18 -4.83 6.06 13.30
CA PHE A 18 -5.16 5.28 12.12
C PHE A 18 -6.62 5.49 11.72
N LYS A 19 -6.84 5.88 10.46
CA LYS A 19 -8.17 5.96 9.84
C LYS A 19 -8.35 4.80 8.87
N ALA A 20 -9.27 3.89 9.20
CA ALA A 20 -9.61 2.79 8.31
C ALA A 20 -10.16 3.31 6.97
N PRO A 21 -9.74 2.73 5.83
CA PRO A 21 -10.27 3.12 4.53
C PRO A 21 -11.72 2.65 4.39
N GLN A 22 -12.48 3.36 3.56
CA GLN A 22 -13.82 2.94 3.17
C GLN A 22 -13.73 2.02 1.96
N VAL A 23 -14.27 0.80 2.07
CA VAL A 23 -14.36 -0.15 0.94
C VAL A 23 -15.69 0.08 0.22
N PRO A 24 -15.69 0.49 -1.06
CA PRO A 24 -16.94 0.70 -1.79
C PRO A 24 -17.68 -0.64 -1.99
N PRO A 25 -18.96 -0.76 -1.59
CA PRO A 25 -19.68 -2.04 -1.65
C PRO A 25 -19.84 -2.57 -3.08
N GLN A 26 -19.90 -1.69 -4.08
CA GLN A 26 -20.01 -2.06 -5.50
C GLN A 26 -18.75 -2.73 -6.05
N ASN A 27 -17.57 -2.51 -5.43
CA ASN A 27 -16.31 -3.01 -5.96
C ASN A 27 -16.24 -4.54 -5.92
N GLN A 28 -16.83 -5.18 -4.90
CA GLN A 28 -16.83 -6.64 -4.81
C GLN A 28 -17.54 -7.28 -6.01
N GLY A 29 -18.75 -6.82 -6.35
CA GLY A 29 -19.50 -7.34 -7.49
C GLY A 29 -18.82 -7.07 -8.83
N GLN A 30 -18.20 -5.90 -8.99
CA GLN A 30 -17.42 -5.56 -10.19
C GLN A 30 -16.16 -6.40 -10.31
N CYS A 31 -15.45 -6.65 -9.21
CA CYS A 31 -14.30 -7.53 -9.16
C CYS A 31 -14.67 -8.96 -9.56
N ILE A 32 -15.74 -9.53 -8.97
CA ILE A 32 -16.20 -10.89 -9.32
C ILE A 32 -16.53 -10.98 -10.80
N LYS A 33 -17.28 -10.00 -11.33
CA LYS A 33 -17.62 -9.95 -12.75
C LYS A 33 -16.38 -9.92 -13.64
N SER A 34 -15.41 -9.05 -13.33
CA SER A 34 -14.16 -8.93 -14.10
C SER A 34 -13.34 -10.22 -14.04
N ALA A 35 -13.17 -10.79 -12.85
CA ALA A 35 -12.41 -12.02 -12.65
C ALA A 35 -13.00 -13.21 -13.42
N CYS A 36 -14.33 -13.40 -13.38
CA CYS A 36 -15.00 -14.45 -14.14
C CYS A 36 -14.92 -14.20 -15.66
N GLN A 37 -14.89 -12.94 -16.11
CA GLN A 37 -14.67 -12.61 -17.52
C GLN A 37 -13.26 -12.98 -17.98
N ILE A 38 -12.24 -12.72 -17.16
CA ILE A 38 -10.82 -13.01 -17.46
C ILE A 38 -10.58 -14.52 -17.59
N LEU A 39 -11.10 -15.30 -16.64
CA LEU A 39 -11.02 -16.77 -16.65
C LEU A 39 -11.90 -17.39 -17.76
N GLY A 40 -12.71 -16.56 -18.42
CA GLY A 40 -13.53 -16.95 -19.56
C GLY A 40 -14.59 -17.99 -19.20
N SER A 41 -14.93 -18.83 -20.17
CA SER A 41 -16.06 -19.74 -20.00
C SER A 41 -15.84 -20.75 -18.88
N PHE A 42 -14.61 -21.08 -18.50
CA PHE A 42 -14.30 -22.14 -17.54
C PHE A 42 -14.17 -21.63 -16.09
N GLY A 43 -13.82 -20.36 -15.88
CA GLY A 43 -13.78 -19.80 -14.53
C GLY A 43 -15.17 -19.47 -13.99
N CYS A 44 -15.35 -19.69 -12.68
CA CYS A 44 -16.60 -19.43 -11.97
C CYS A 44 -17.80 -20.29 -12.39
N ARG A 45 -17.58 -21.51 -12.90
CA ARG A 45 -18.68 -22.44 -13.22
C ARG A 45 -19.18 -23.19 -12.01
N SER A 46 -18.26 -23.55 -11.11
CA SER A 46 -18.60 -24.26 -9.89
C SER A 46 -18.80 -23.30 -8.72
N ASP A 47 -19.67 -23.69 -7.78
CA ASP A 47 -19.84 -22.97 -6.51
C ASP A 47 -18.51 -22.80 -5.76
N TYR A 48 -17.61 -23.78 -5.89
CA TYR A 48 -16.28 -23.72 -5.29
C TYR A 48 -15.42 -22.61 -5.89
N GLU A 49 -15.32 -22.53 -7.22
CA GLU A 49 -14.55 -21.48 -7.91
C GLU A 49 -15.15 -20.10 -7.66
N LEU A 50 -16.48 -19.97 -7.73
CA LEU A 50 -17.16 -18.71 -7.48
C LEU A 50 -16.88 -18.20 -6.06
N ARG A 51 -16.99 -19.06 -5.03
CA ARG A 51 -16.69 -18.67 -3.64
C ARG A 51 -15.25 -18.22 -3.44
N ARG A 52 -14.30 -18.85 -4.14
CA ARG A 52 -12.88 -18.44 -4.08
C ARG A 52 -12.66 -17.06 -4.67
N ILE A 53 -13.33 -16.75 -5.78
CA ILE A 53 -13.29 -15.43 -6.41
C ILE A 53 -14.00 -14.40 -5.53
N GLU A 54 -15.15 -14.74 -4.95
CA GLU A 54 -15.88 -13.89 -4.01
C GLU A 54 -15.01 -13.50 -2.80
N ASP A 55 -14.30 -14.47 -2.20
CA ASP A 55 -13.36 -14.26 -1.09
C ASP A 55 -12.19 -13.34 -1.50
N ALA A 56 -11.58 -13.60 -2.66
CA ALA A 56 -10.51 -12.76 -3.19
C ALA A 56 -10.97 -11.32 -3.44
N CYS A 57 -12.18 -11.15 -3.98
CA CYS A 57 -12.77 -9.85 -4.30
C CYS A 57 -13.33 -9.09 -3.09
N THR A 58 -13.18 -9.60 -1.86
CA THR A 58 -13.48 -8.80 -0.67
C THR A 58 -12.49 -7.64 -0.54
N ARG A 59 -12.89 -6.55 0.13
CA ARG A 59 -11.98 -5.49 0.61
C ARG A 59 -11.20 -4.74 -0.49
N GLN A 60 -11.72 -4.75 -1.71
CA GLN A 60 -11.15 -4.02 -2.83
C GLN A 60 -11.50 -2.53 -2.71
N ILE A 61 -10.53 -1.70 -2.30
CA ILE A 61 -10.72 -0.25 -2.24
C ILE A 61 -10.74 0.35 -3.65
N ASP A 62 -9.89 -0.17 -4.54
CA ASP A 62 -9.65 0.37 -5.87
C ASP A 62 -9.39 -0.77 -6.87
N LEU A 63 -10.32 -0.94 -7.81
CA LEU A 63 -10.21 -2.00 -8.83
C LEU A 63 -9.06 -1.77 -9.81
N ASN A 64 -8.56 -0.53 -9.93
CA ASN A 64 -7.42 -0.22 -10.78
C ASN A 64 -6.14 -0.93 -10.30
N CYS A 65 -6.06 -1.36 -9.03
CA CYS A 65 -4.93 -2.18 -8.58
C CYS A 65 -4.85 -3.49 -9.37
N ILE A 66 -6.00 -4.16 -9.56
CA ILE A 66 -6.10 -5.42 -10.29
C ILE A 66 -5.75 -5.17 -11.76
N ASP A 67 -6.40 -4.18 -12.39
CA ASP A 67 -6.16 -3.86 -13.81
C ASP A 67 -4.70 -3.47 -14.06
N ASN A 68 -4.10 -2.65 -13.20
CA ASN A 68 -2.69 -2.28 -13.31
C ASN A 68 -1.74 -3.47 -13.15
N SER A 69 -2.08 -4.40 -12.26
CA SER A 69 -1.31 -5.64 -12.06
C SER A 69 -1.37 -6.52 -13.29
N LEU A 70 -2.56 -6.79 -13.83
CA LEU A 70 -2.74 -7.62 -15.02
C LEU A 70 -2.09 -7.00 -16.27
N ASN A 71 -2.06 -5.67 -16.37
CA ASN A 71 -1.39 -4.96 -17.48
C ASN A 71 0.15 -5.07 -17.45
N LYS A 72 0.74 -5.50 -16.33
CA LYS A 72 2.18 -5.75 -16.21
C LYS A 72 2.57 -7.15 -16.64
N LEU A 73 1.64 -8.09 -16.48
CA LEU A 73 1.87 -9.51 -16.60
C LEU A 73 1.50 -10.03 -17.99
N SER A 74 2.20 -11.08 -18.42
CA SER A 74 1.74 -11.87 -19.57
C SER A 74 0.50 -12.68 -19.18
N ARG A 75 -0.34 -13.08 -20.14
CA ARG A 75 -1.55 -13.86 -19.83
C ARG A 75 -1.24 -15.20 -19.15
N PHE A 76 -0.06 -15.77 -19.38
CA PHE A 76 0.40 -17.02 -18.76
C PHE A 76 0.64 -16.89 -17.25
N GLU A 77 0.78 -15.69 -16.72
CA GLU A 77 0.98 -15.45 -15.28
C GLU A 77 -0.32 -15.51 -14.49
N PHE A 78 -1.48 -15.52 -15.17
CA PHE A 78 -2.80 -15.46 -14.56
C PHE A 78 -3.88 -16.20 -15.36
N ASP A 79 -3.51 -17.25 -16.09
CA ASP A 79 -4.47 -17.99 -16.92
C ASP A 79 -5.30 -19.01 -16.13
N ASP A 80 -4.93 -19.28 -14.87
CA ASP A 80 -5.71 -20.09 -13.96
C ASP A 80 -6.30 -19.33 -12.75
N ALA A 81 -7.32 -19.93 -12.14
CA ALA A 81 -8.07 -19.30 -11.05
C ALA A 81 -7.24 -19.05 -9.78
N ASN A 82 -6.26 -19.91 -9.46
CA ASN A 82 -5.38 -19.71 -8.32
C ASN A 82 -4.53 -18.45 -8.51
N GLU A 83 -3.89 -18.35 -9.66
CA GLU A 83 -2.99 -17.25 -10.02
C GLU A 83 -3.72 -15.91 -10.03
N LEU A 84 -4.88 -15.87 -10.69
CA LEU A 84 -5.71 -14.67 -10.70
C LEU A 84 -6.19 -14.31 -9.29
N THR A 85 -6.60 -15.29 -8.46
CA THR A 85 -7.01 -15.01 -7.08
C THR A 85 -5.86 -14.49 -6.22
N GLU A 86 -4.62 -14.92 -6.47
CA GLU A 86 -3.43 -14.42 -5.77
C GLU A 86 -3.23 -12.93 -6.05
N ILE A 87 -3.31 -12.53 -7.33
CA ILE A 87 -3.21 -11.12 -7.75
C ILE A 87 -4.33 -10.30 -7.12
N ILE A 88 -5.59 -10.75 -7.22
CA ILE A 88 -6.74 -10.05 -6.65
C ILE A 88 -6.60 -9.89 -5.13
N LYS A 89 -6.14 -10.93 -4.43
CA LYS A 89 -5.91 -10.89 -2.98
C LYS A 89 -4.82 -9.90 -2.60
N SER A 90 -3.74 -9.82 -3.39
CA SER A 90 -2.67 -8.85 -3.15
C SER A 90 -3.14 -7.39 -3.23
N CYS A 91 -4.24 -7.12 -3.96
CA CYS A 91 -4.85 -5.80 -4.08
C CYS A 91 -5.84 -5.43 -2.95
N GLN A 92 -6.11 -6.35 -2.01
CA GLN A 92 -6.99 -6.05 -0.88
C GLN A 92 -6.41 -4.90 -0.04
N TYR A 93 -7.23 -3.89 0.22
CA TYR A 93 -6.82 -2.66 0.90
C TYR A 93 -5.67 -1.87 0.24
N VAL A 94 -5.44 -2.05 -1.05
CA VAL A 94 -4.43 -1.30 -1.81
C VAL A 94 -5.08 -0.18 -2.62
N TYR A 95 -4.56 1.05 -2.47
CA TYR A 95 -4.86 2.15 -3.37
C TYR A 95 -3.95 2.06 -4.59
N SER A 96 -4.47 1.97 -5.82
CA SER A 96 -3.66 1.71 -7.02
C SER A 96 -2.53 2.73 -7.24
N LEU A 97 -2.69 3.96 -6.74
CA LEU A 97 -1.66 5.01 -6.81
C LEU A 97 -0.39 4.65 -6.02
N ALA A 98 -0.49 3.92 -4.91
CA ALA A 98 0.67 3.56 -4.10
C ALA A 98 1.66 2.64 -4.85
N PRO A 99 1.26 1.44 -5.34
CA PRO A 99 2.15 0.61 -6.14
C PRO A 99 2.50 1.29 -7.48
N SER A 100 1.62 2.14 -8.04
CA SER A 100 1.96 2.89 -9.26
C SER A 100 3.12 3.87 -9.05
N PHE A 101 3.16 4.60 -7.94
CA PHE A 101 4.29 5.48 -7.61
C PHE A 101 5.57 4.67 -7.36
N ALA A 102 5.46 3.57 -6.62
CA ALA A 102 6.58 2.67 -6.34
C ALA A 102 7.18 2.08 -7.65
N ALA A 103 6.32 1.63 -8.56
CA ALA A 103 6.70 1.07 -9.85
C ALA A 103 7.39 2.07 -10.81
N THR A 104 7.32 3.39 -10.57
CA THR A 104 7.99 4.37 -11.46
C THR A 104 9.51 4.30 -11.43
N PHE A 105 10.08 3.65 -10.41
CA PHE A 105 11.52 3.50 -10.24
C PHE A 105 12.05 2.13 -10.64
N LEU A 106 11.14 1.15 -10.78
CA LEU A 106 11.44 -0.22 -11.15
C LEU A 106 11.55 -0.34 -12.67
N SER A 107 12.45 -1.21 -13.14
CA SER A 107 12.48 -1.56 -14.55
C SER A 107 11.26 -2.43 -14.89
N LYS A 108 11.01 -2.61 -16.19
CA LYS A 108 9.97 -3.55 -16.63
C LYS A 108 10.28 -4.99 -16.18
N PHE A 109 11.56 -5.34 -16.08
CA PHE A 109 12.03 -6.68 -15.70
C PHE A 109 11.95 -6.94 -14.18
N ASP A 110 11.66 -5.92 -13.38
CA ASP A 110 11.45 -6.08 -11.93
C ASP A 110 9.95 -6.21 -11.60
N LEU A 111 9.09 -6.16 -12.62
CA LEU A 111 7.64 -6.18 -12.52
C LEU A 111 6.98 -6.89 -13.72
N ASP A 112 7.60 -7.92 -14.28
CA ASP A 112 7.00 -8.72 -15.35
C ASP A 112 6.57 -10.13 -14.91
N ASP A 113 6.91 -10.53 -13.68
CA ASP A 113 6.49 -11.80 -13.08
C ASP A 113 5.39 -11.63 -12.02
N ARG A 114 4.49 -12.62 -11.89
CA ARG A 114 3.38 -12.58 -10.92
C ARG A 114 3.88 -12.32 -9.50
N HIS A 115 4.94 -13.01 -9.10
CA HIS A 115 5.47 -12.92 -7.73
C HIS A 115 5.94 -11.50 -7.39
N GLU A 116 6.49 -10.77 -8.36
CA GLU A 116 6.99 -9.41 -8.18
C GLU A 116 5.84 -8.42 -8.01
N VAL A 117 4.82 -8.53 -8.88
CA VAL A 117 3.61 -7.72 -8.80
C VAL A 117 2.87 -7.97 -7.49
N VAL A 118 2.74 -9.23 -7.07
CA VAL A 118 2.13 -9.61 -5.79
C VAL A 118 2.95 -9.06 -4.62
N ALA A 119 4.28 -9.14 -4.66
CA ALA A 119 5.16 -8.59 -3.63
C ALA A 119 5.00 -7.07 -3.52
N LEU A 120 4.97 -6.36 -4.64
CA LEU A 120 4.77 -4.92 -4.68
C LEU A 120 3.40 -4.54 -4.08
N ASN A 121 2.32 -5.18 -4.53
CA ASN A 121 0.97 -4.90 -4.02
C ASN A 121 0.89 -5.14 -2.51
N ASN A 122 1.40 -6.29 -2.02
CA ASN A 122 1.43 -6.63 -0.61
C ASN A 122 2.23 -5.61 0.23
N SER A 123 3.35 -5.10 -0.30
CA SER A 123 4.14 -4.06 0.38
C SER A 123 3.39 -2.74 0.51
N THR A 124 2.36 -2.52 -0.30
CA THR A 124 1.52 -1.31 -0.31
C THR A 124 0.17 -1.49 0.38
N TRP A 125 0.00 -2.58 1.14
CA TRP A 125 -1.21 -2.82 1.93
C TRP A 125 -1.47 -1.66 2.91
N LEU A 126 -2.64 -1.02 2.78
CA LEU A 126 -3.03 0.20 3.50
C LEU A 126 -2.01 1.36 3.38
N ALA A 127 -1.15 1.36 2.37
CA ALA A 127 -0.17 2.43 2.21
C ALA A 127 -0.86 3.72 1.74
N ASP A 128 -0.55 4.85 2.38
CA ASP A 128 -0.99 6.17 1.88
C ASP A 128 -0.18 6.51 0.62
N PRO A 129 -0.80 6.73 -0.56
CA PRO A 129 -0.06 7.05 -1.78
C PRO A 129 0.83 8.28 -1.67
N ARG A 130 0.47 9.26 -0.81
CA ARG A 130 1.27 10.46 -0.56
C ARG A 130 2.54 10.13 0.21
N CYS A 131 2.48 9.16 1.13
CA CYS A 131 3.66 8.66 1.82
C CYS A 131 4.65 8.04 0.85
N VAL A 132 4.17 7.12 0.00
CA VAL A 132 5.03 6.45 -1.00
C VAL A 132 5.69 7.48 -1.92
N LYS A 133 4.91 8.43 -2.42
CA LYS A 133 5.42 9.51 -3.29
C LYS A 133 6.48 10.38 -2.58
N ASP A 134 6.18 10.89 -1.39
CA ASP A 134 7.10 11.76 -0.65
C ASP A 134 8.36 10.99 -0.23
N ALA A 135 8.23 9.78 0.31
CA ALA A 135 9.35 8.93 0.74
C ALA A 135 10.30 8.61 -0.43
N THR A 136 9.75 8.09 -1.53
CA THR A 136 10.57 7.76 -2.71
C THR A 136 11.20 9.01 -3.33
N SER A 137 10.55 10.18 -3.31
CA SER A 137 11.15 11.41 -3.84
C SER A 137 12.39 11.91 -3.08
N ARG A 138 12.66 11.40 -1.87
CA ARG A 138 13.87 11.75 -1.11
C ARG A 138 15.09 10.93 -1.50
N LEU A 139 14.86 9.75 -2.06
CA LEU A 139 15.90 8.79 -2.36
C LEU A 139 16.45 9.01 -3.76
N SER A 140 17.75 8.76 -3.91
CA SER A 140 18.39 8.72 -5.23
C SER A 140 17.78 7.57 -6.05
N ARG A 141 17.99 7.57 -7.37
CA ARG A 141 17.49 6.48 -8.21
C ARG A 141 18.09 5.13 -7.80
N PHE A 142 19.35 5.11 -7.37
CA PHE A 142 20.07 3.90 -6.98
C PHE A 142 19.57 3.28 -5.67
N ASP A 143 18.94 4.06 -4.78
CA ASP A 143 18.41 3.54 -3.51
C ASP A 143 16.97 3.01 -3.62
N LYS A 144 16.48 2.84 -4.85
CA LYS A 144 15.11 2.40 -5.18
C LYS A 144 14.99 1.86 -6.60
N ASP A 145 16.06 1.35 -7.19
CA ASP A 145 16.01 0.80 -8.55
C ASP A 145 15.66 -0.69 -8.58
N ASP A 146 15.64 -1.36 -7.42
CA ASP A 146 15.19 -2.74 -7.30
C ASP A 146 13.91 -2.90 -6.45
N LEU A 147 13.22 -4.02 -6.69
CA LEU A 147 11.95 -4.35 -6.03
C LEU A 147 12.10 -4.50 -4.51
N HIS A 148 13.21 -5.05 -4.03
CA HIS A 148 13.43 -5.29 -2.61
C HIS A 148 13.56 -3.95 -1.84
N GLU A 149 14.30 -2.99 -2.38
CA GLU A 149 14.44 -1.66 -1.81
C GLU A 149 13.10 -0.92 -1.80
N VAL A 150 12.39 -0.92 -2.93
CA VAL A 150 11.09 -0.27 -3.06
C VAL A 150 10.08 -0.86 -2.09
N THR A 151 9.98 -2.19 -2.00
CA THR A 151 9.06 -2.87 -1.08
C THR A 151 9.43 -2.65 0.39
N ALA A 152 10.73 -2.56 0.70
CA ALA A 152 11.19 -2.21 2.04
C ALA A 152 10.68 -0.82 2.45
N ILE A 153 10.72 0.17 1.57
CA ILE A 153 10.27 1.54 1.87
C ILE A 153 8.74 1.63 1.93
N THR A 154 8.03 1.08 0.95
CA THR A 154 6.56 1.17 0.86
C THR A 154 5.87 0.52 2.05
N SER A 155 6.44 -0.54 2.62
CA SER A 155 5.90 -1.21 3.81
C SER A 155 5.87 -0.30 5.06
N HIS A 156 6.71 0.73 5.11
CA HIS A 156 6.67 1.74 6.18
C HIS A 156 5.58 2.80 5.96
N CYS A 157 4.90 2.80 4.82
CA CYS A 157 3.79 3.71 4.52
C CYS A 157 2.41 3.17 4.92
N THR A 158 2.32 1.96 5.50
CA THR A 158 1.08 1.33 5.96
C THR A 158 0.42 2.14 7.09
N GLY A 159 -0.65 2.87 6.77
CA GLY A 159 -1.44 3.62 7.75
C GLY A 159 -1.75 5.07 7.37
N THR A 160 -1.94 5.90 8.38
CA THR A 160 -2.23 7.34 8.21
C THR A 160 -0.91 8.12 8.25
N TYR A 161 -0.57 8.74 7.12
CA TYR A 161 0.67 9.50 6.93
C TYR A 161 0.52 10.98 7.32
N ASP A 162 1.38 11.44 8.23
CA ASP A 162 1.55 12.84 8.59
C ASP A 162 2.68 13.47 7.77
N ARG A 163 2.29 14.21 6.71
CA ARG A 163 3.21 14.88 5.81
C ARG A 163 4.04 15.97 6.49
N GLU A 164 3.44 16.72 7.42
CA GLU A 164 4.15 17.81 8.10
C GLU A 164 5.18 17.26 9.10
N CYS A 165 4.85 16.14 9.75
CA CYS A 165 5.83 15.37 10.50
C CYS A 165 7.00 14.95 9.61
N PHE A 166 6.73 14.32 8.46
CA PHE A 166 7.78 13.80 7.59
C PHE A 166 8.68 14.91 7.04
N GLN A 167 8.11 16.06 6.64
CA GLN A 167 8.87 17.21 6.18
C GLN A 167 9.78 17.82 7.26
N ARG A 168 9.36 17.77 8.53
CA ARG A 168 10.20 18.17 9.67
C ARG A 168 11.29 17.15 10.00
N ALA A 169 10.97 15.86 9.88
CA ALA A 169 11.92 14.76 10.10
C ALA A 169 12.96 14.63 8.97
N CYS A 170 12.59 15.02 7.75
CA CYS A 170 13.41 14.98 6.54
C CYS A 170 13.52 16.38 5.88
N PRO A 171 14.24 17.35 6.49
CA PRO A 171 14.37 18.69 5.94
C PRO A 171 15.24 18.68 4.68
N THR A 172 14.79 19.37 3.63
CA THR A 172 15.48 19.43 2.32
C THR A 172 16.89 20.06 2.36
N GLN A 173 17.30 20.71 3.46
CA GLN A 173 18.56 21.49 3.54
C GLN A 173 19.42 21.13 4.77
N SER A 174 19.23 19.97 5.39
CA SER A 174 19.95 19.58 6.62
C SER A 174 20.79 18.32 6.45
N ARG A 175 21.73 18.07 7.37
CA ARG A 175 22.51 16.81 7.46
C ARG A 175 21.67 15.54 7.67
N SER A 176 20.38 15.69 7.96
CA SER A 176 19.38 14.62 8.07
C SER A 176 18.38 14.74 6.91
N SER A 177 18.88 14.86 5.68
CA SER A 177 18.07 15.10 4.48
C SER A 177 17.25 13.91 4.03
N CYS A 178 17.32 12.77 4.73
CA CYS A 178 16.69 11.52 4.34
C CYS A 178 17.11 11.11 2.92
N ASP A 179 18.41 11.21 2.66
CA ASP A 179 19.00 10.91 1.36
C ASP A 179 19.32 9.42 1.17
N ASN A 180 19.09 8.61 2.21
CA ASN A 180 19.24 7.15 2.19
C ASN A 180 18.03 6.46 2.80
N THR A 181 17.88 5.19 2.45
CA THR A 181 16.72 4.36 2.80
C THR A 181 16.50 4.26 4.31
N ASP A 182 17.58 4.14 5.09
CA ASP A 182 17.48 3.99 6.55
C ASP A 182 16.97 5.26 7.25
N GLU A 183 17.37 6.44 6.78
CA GLU A 183 16.84 7.71 7.29
C GLU A 183 15.37 7.90 6.96
N VAL A 184 14.97 7.61 5.72
CA VAL A 184 13.56 7.66 5.31
C VAL A 184 12.72 6.73 6.17
N ARG A 185 13.15 5.49 6.37
CA ARG A 185 12.43 4.50 7.19
C ARG A 185 12.29 4.95 8.63
N ARG A 186 13.34 5.53 9.23
CA ARG A 186 13.27 6.09 10.59
C ARG A 186 12.25 7.23 10.67
N ALA A 187 12.22 8.14 9.70
CA ALA A 187 11.25 9.22 9.65
C ALA A 187 9.81 8.69 9.48
N LEU A 188 9.60 7.70 8.61
CA LEU A 188 8.29 7.08 8.40
C LEU A 188 7.77 6.36 9.65
N ASN A 189 8.63 5.64 10.38
CA ASN A 189 8.25 5.01 11.65
C ASN A 189 7.72 6.00 12.69
N TYR A 190 8.15 7.26 12.61
CA TYR A 190 7.69 8.33 13.49
C TYR A 190 6.44 9.05 12.94
N CYS A 191 6.31 9.16 11.61
CA CYS A 191 5.31 9.98 10.95
C CYS A 191 4.14 9.21 10.31
N VAL A 192 4.15 7.88 10.36
CA VAL A 192 3.07 7.02 9.88
C VAL A 192 2.43 6.30 11.06
N SER A 193 1.12 6.48 11.20
CA SER A 193 0.32 5.81 12.23
C SER A 193 -0.41 4.61 11.62
N GLY A 194 0.21 3.44 11.76
CA GLY A 194 -0.32 2.17 11.29
C GLY A 194 -1.50 1.63 12.11
N PRO A 195 -2.26 0.66 11.57
CA PRO A 195 -3.38 0.06 12.29
C PRO A 195 -2.89 -0.71 13.51
N SER A 196 -3.56 -0.50 14.65
CA SER A 196 -3.34 -1.29 15.86
C SER A 196 -3.77 -2.74 15.63
N ARG A 197 -3.41 -3.65 16.56
CA ARG A 197 -3.91 -5.04 16.53
C ARG A 197 -5.44 -5.10 16.55
N GLN A 198 -6.10 -4.15 17.20
CA GLN A 198 -7.56 -4.09 17.25
C GLN A 198 -8.14 -3.63 15.92
N ASP A 199 -7.52 -2.62 15.28
CA ASP A 199 -7.94 -2.14 13.96
C ASP A 199 -7.82 -3.24 12.91
N ARG A 200 -6.71 -4.00 12.93
CA ARG A 200 -6.51 -5.14 12.03
C ARG A 200 -7.57 -6.24 12.16
N ARG A 201 -8.20 -6.40 13.33
CA ARG A 201 -9.30 -7.37 13.53
C ARG A 201 -10.65 -6.87 13.03
N ARG A 202 -10.78 -5.55 12.82
CA ARG A 202 -12.00 -4.90 12.31
C ARG A 202 -12.01 -4.79 10.79
N LEU A 203 -10.84 -4.93 10.16
CA LEU A 203 -10.64 -5.09 8.71
C LEU A 203 -10.92 -6.56 8.34
#